data_AF-A0A2D3WKV3-F1
#
_entry.id   AF-A0A2D3WKV3-F1
#
_cell.length_a   1.000
_cell.length_b   1.000
_cell.length_c   1.000
_cell.angle_alpha   90.00
_cell.angle_beta   90.00
_cell.angle_gamma   90.00
#
_symmetry.space_group_name_H-M   'P 1'
#
loop_
_entity.id
_entity.type
_entity.pdbx_description
1 polymer ?
#
loop_
_entity_poly.entity_id
_entity_poly.type
_entity_poly.pdbx_seq_one_letter_code
_entity_poly.pdbx_strand_id
1 'polypeptide(L)'
;MFGHTFLRIDSKMESKLMSYAINYAAHTDETNGLLFAYKGLFGGYYGFYSMLPYYEKLKEYRDSESRDVWEYDLNLTPDEVMAMVRHIWELQRINSWYYFFDENCSYHMLWLTEIARPSVHLRDHFFYYVIPPDTVRAFEEEALVEAKHFRPSKRTQLLAYERHLSPQGISAVKALSTTETNGAELDTLTLSKQEHRFALEAAAELVEYQYIEGKMAKEVYAARYYELLSRRAALGSGELVAVSPKANPDRAHHSARIALSQGWFEDRSPLLIGWRPAFHDLDEDDTGHLSGAQIEFLDTLIGVDHDKVTLEKLTVLSLASIAPVSHFFKPFSWRMKSGWDREYGGDRLSFVTRVGAGASLGDEGMYGYVLSEPEVRFGFNADVGLGFSAGAAINWGNRMKSHIEAGHIFYLDGSDRSRVMVSQGWQWSPLGGVQCSYEGIDQDYREDRFKLGVNLYF
;
A
#
# COMPACT_ATOMS: atom_id res chain seq x y z
N MET A 1 4.04 0.82 -2.07
CA MET A 1 3.49 1.94 -1.27
C MET A 1 2.97 3.03 -2.18
N PHE A 2 3.79 3.64 -3.04
CA PHE A 2 3.29 4.45 -4.14
C PHE A 2 2.71 3.55 -5.25
N GLY A 3 1.47 3.82 -5.66
CA GLY A 3 0.84 3.17 -6.80
C GLY A 3 1.47 3.63 -8.11
N HIS A 4 1.15 2.95 -9.20
CA HIS A 4 1.61 3.30 -10.53
C HIS A 4 0.49 3.06 -11.53
N THR A 5 0.32 3.96 -12.49
CA THR A 5 -0.66 3.83 -13.57
C THR A 5 0.02 3.86 -14.92
N PHE A 6 -0.51 3.06 -15.83
CA PHE A 6 -0.07 3.02 -17.22
C PHE A 6 -1.29 2.72 -18.09
N LEU A 7 -1.24 3.09 -19.37
CA LEU A 7 -2.31 2.81 -20.33
C LEU A 7 -1.98 1.54 -21.11
N ARG A 8 -2.95 0.66 -21.29
CA ARG A 8 -2.83 -0.53 -22.14
C ARG A 8 -3.53 -0.28 -23.47
N ILE A 9 -2.81 -0.47 -24.57
CA ILE A 9 -3.37 -0.45 -25.92
C ILE A 9 -3.68 -1.89 -26.32
N ASP A 10 -4.96 -2.20 -26.43
CA ASP A 10 -5.40 -3.53 -26.85
C ASP A 10 -5.25 -3.75 -28.35
N SER A 11 -4.76 -4.94 -28.70
CA SER A 11 -4.72 -5.39 -30.08
C SER A 11 -6.03 -6.07 -30.47
N LYS A 12 -6.30 -6.22 -31.78
CA LYS A 12 -7.45 -7.01 -32.27
C LYS A 12 -7.29 -8.53 -32.01
N MET A 13 -6.17 -8.98 -31.45
CA MET A 13 -5.97 -10.39 -31.11
C MET A 13 -6.69 -10.74 -29.79
N GLU A 14 -7.15 -11.98 -29.65
CA GLU A 14 -7.89 -12.41 -28.45
C GLU A 14 -7.08 -12.31 -27.15
N SER A 15 -5.75 -12.45 -27.22
CA SER A 15 -4.90 -12.43 -26.02
C SER A 15 -4.47 -11.01 -25.64
N LYS A 16 -4.97 -10.52 -24.50
CA LYS A 16 -4.53 -9.27 -23.86
C LYS A 16 -3.02 -9.23 -23.55
N LEU A 17 -2.32 -10.36 -23.52
CA LEU A 17 -0.87 -10.41 -23.29
C LEU A 17 -0.05 -9.90 -24.49
N MET A 18 -0.67 -9.82 -25.67
CA MET A 18 -0.05 -9.26 -26.89
C MET A 18 -0.29 -7.75 -27.03
N SER A 19 -0.96 -7.13 -26.04
CA SER A 19 -1.16 -5.68 -25.96
C SER A 19 0.14 -4.95 -25.63
N TYR A 20 0.15 -3.64 -25.81
CA TYR A 20 1.27 -2.77 -25.43
C TYR A 20 0.89 -1.89 -24.23
N ALA A 21 1.84 -1.65 -23.33
CA ALA A 21 1.70 -0.74 -22.21
C ALA A 21 2.45 0.56 -22.51
N ILE A 22 1.75 1.68 -22.44
CA ILE A 22 2.31 3.03 -22.44
C ILE A 22 2.61 3.39 -20.98
N ASN A 23 3.89 3.56 -20.69
CA ASN A 23 4.38 3.83 -19.36
C ASN A 23 5.14 5.17 -19.33
N TYR A 24 5.01 5.93 -18.25
CA TYR A 24 5.85 7.08 -17.97
C TYR A 24 6.57 6.89 -16.64
N ALA A 25 7.90 6.94 -16.64
CA ALA A 25 8.70 6.67 -15.46
C ALA A 25 9.96 7.52 -15.42
N ALA A 26 10.43 7.80 -14.20
CA ALA A 26 11.72 8.43 -13.97
C ALA A 26 12.86 7.49 -14.40
N HIS A 27 13.84 8.01 -15.12
CA HIS A 27 15.09 7.31 -15.39
C HIS A 27 16.11 7.61 -14.30
N THR A 28 16.61 6.59 -13.62
CA THR A 28 17.56 6.74 -12.52
C THR A 28 18.46 5.52 -12.37
N ASP A 29 19.76 5.76 -12.20
CA ASP A 29 20.75 4.76 -11.78
C ASP A 29 21.00 4.81 -10.26
N GLU A 30 20.25 5.65 -9.54
CA GLU A 30 20.42 5.88 -8.10
C GLU A 30 20.02 4.65 -7.28
N THR A 31 20.98 4.09 -6.54
CA THR A 31 20.77 2.93 -5.66
C THR A 31 20.49 3.30 -4.21
N ASN A 32 20.72 4.57 -3.84
CA ASN A 32 20.45 5.06 -2.48
C ASN A 32 18.98 5.49 -2.33
N GLY A 33 18.19 4.70 -1.60
CA GLY A 33 16.75 4.94 -1.42
C GLY A 33 16.39 6.30 -0.77
N LEU A 34 17.27 6.85 0.09
CA LEU A 34 17.02 8.13 0.75
C LEU A 34 17.27 9.31 -0.19
N LEU A 35 18.35 9.22 -0.99
CA LEU A 35 18.64 10.19 -2.04
C LEU A 35 17.61 10.11 -3.18
N PHE A 36 17.13 8.90 -3.49
CA PHE A 36 16.04 8.67 -4.43
C PHE A 36 14.74 9.31 -3.99
N ALA A 37 14.34 9.11 -2.73
CA ALA A 37 13.16 9.77 -2.16
C ALA A 37 13.31 11.30 -2.19
N TYR A 38 14.47 11.84 -1.75
CA TYR A 38 14.70 13.29 -1.76
C TYR A 38 14.63 13.88 -3.17
N LYS A 39 15.37 13.33 -4.14
CA LYS A 39 15.32 13.79 -5.54
C LYS A 39 13.92 13.64 -6.14
N GLY A 40 13.20 12.57 -5.82
CA GLY A 40 11.82 12.37 -6.27
C GLY A 40 10.84 13.42 -5.75
N LEU A 41 10.97 13.80 -4.48
CA LEU A 41 10.13 14.81 -3.82
C LEU A 41 10.37 16.22 -4.37
N PHE A 42 11.59 16.55 -4.81
CA PHE A 42 11.98 17.90 -5.22
C PHE A 42 12.33 18.06 -6.71
N GLY A 43 11.94 17.10 -7.57
CA GLY A 43 12.05 17.25 -9.03
C GLY A 43 13.47 17.05 -9.59
N GLY A 44 14.19 16.05 -9.10
CA GLY A 44 15.58 15.74 -9.48
C GLY A 44 15.75 14.69 -10.57
N TYR A 45 14.67 14.25 -11.22
CA TYR A 45 14.69 13.18 -12.23
C TYR A 45 14.08 13.61 -13.57
N TYR A 46 14.58 13.02 -14.64
CA TYR A 46 13.95 13.09 -15.96
C TYR A 46 13.02 11.89 -16.15
N GLY A 47 11.78 12.18 -16.53
CA GLY A 47 10.79 11.19 -16.91
C GLY A 47 10.72 11.01 -18.42
N PHE A 48 10.39 9.80 -18.85
CA PHE A 48 10.27 9.43 -20.26
C PHE A 48 9.04 8.56 -20.50
N TYR A 49 8.41 8.75 -21.66
CA TYR A 49 7.44 7.79 -22.18
C TYR A 49 8.15 6.56 -22.75
N SER A 50 7.57 5.40 -22.49
CA SER A 50 8.02 4.11 -23.01
C SER A 50 6.82 3.29 -23.44
N MET A 51 6.98 2.54 -24.53
CA MET A 51 5.98 1.58 -25.00
C MET A 51 6.61 0.19 -24.95
N LEU A 52 6.07 -0.66 -24.08
CA LEU A 52 6.63 -1.98 -23.79
C LEU A 52 5.53 -3.04 -23.96
N PRO A 53 5.88 -4.30 -24.25
CA PRO A 53 4.90 -5.37 -24.25
C PRO A 53 4.17 -5.45 -22.90
N TYR A 54 2.85 -5.53 -22.92
CA TYR A 54 2.04 -5.51 -21.69
C TYR A 54 2.37 -6.67 -20.74
N TYR A 55 2.70 -7.86 -21.29
CA TYR A 55 3.10 -9.00 -20.46
C TYR A 55 4.36 -8.72 -19.62
N GLU A 56 5.28 -7.87 -20.08
CA GLU A 56 6.50 -7.51 -19.33
C GLU A 56 6.14 -6.63 -18.14
N LYS A 57 5.27 -5.64 -18.34
CA LYS A 57 4.77 -4.81 -17.25
C LYS A 57 3.93 -5.60 -16.27
N LEU A 58 3.07 -6.49 -16.76
CA LEU A 58 2.30 -7.36 -15.89
C LEU A 58 3.22 -8.27 -15.06
N LYS A 59 4.30 -8.80 -15.65
CA LYS A 59 5.30 -9.58 -14.92
C LYS A 59 6.03 -8.73 -13.87
N GLU A 60 6.44 -7.51 -14.20
CA GLU A 60 7.05 -6.59 -13.23
C GLU A 60 6.12 -6.34 -12.03
N TYR A 61 4.87 -5.94 -12.24
CA TYR A 61 3.97 -5.57 -11.13
C TYR A 61 3.33 -6.76 -10.40
N ARG A 62 2.78 -7.72 -11.15
CA ARG A 62 2.05 -8.87 -10.57
C ARG A 62 3.00 -9.91 -10.01
N ASP A 63 4.09 -10.14 -10.73
CA ASP A 63 4.95 -11.29 -10.52
C ASP A 63 6.19 -10.91 -9.68
N SER A 64 6.87 -9.79 -9.99
CA SER A 64 8.04 -9.33 -9.22
C SER A 64 7.67 -8.45 -8.03
N GLU A 65 6.80 -7.45 -8.19
CA GLU A 65 6.39 -6.59 -7.06
C GLU A 65 5.33 -7.22 -6.15
N SER A 66 4.77 -8.38 -6.55
CA SER A 66 3.71 -9.08 -5.81
C SER A 66 2.45 -8.23 -5.54
N ARG A 67 2.10 -7.34 -6.48
CA ARG A 67 0.97 -6.41 -6.34
C ARG A 67 -0.22 -6.85 -7.16
N ASP A 68 -1.41 -6.74 -6.58
CA ASP A 68 -2.65 -6.94 -7.31
C ASP A 68 -2.87 -5.79 -8.28
N VAL A 69 -3.49 -6.06 -9.43
CA VAL A 69 -3.70 -5.09 -10.49
C VAL A 69 -5.20 -4.93 -10.75
N TRP A 70 -5.64 -3.68 -10.86
CA TRP A 70 -6.95 -3.31 -11.37
C TRP A 70 -6.81 -2.76 -12.78
N GLU A 71 -7.61 -3.28 -13.71
CA GLU A 71 -7.68 -2.80 -15.10
C GLU A 71 -9.01 -2.11 -15.32
N TYR A 72 -8.98 -0.98 -16.03
CA TYR A 72 -10.15 -0.20 -16.39
C TYR A 72 -10.20 -0.13 -17.91
N ASP A 73 -11.21 -0.76 -18.50
CA ASP A 73 -11.42 -0.66 -19.94
C ASP A 73 -12.03 0.72 -20.22
N LEU A 74 -11.39 1.51 -21.07
CA LEU A 74 -11.81 2.87 -21.40
C LEU A 74 -12.59 2.90 -22.72
N ASN A 75 -13.66 3.70 -22.79
CA ASN A 75 -14.52 3.85 -23.97
C ASN A 75 -13.92 4.71 -25.09
N LEU A 76 -12.60 4.63 -25.32
CA LEU A 76 -11.93 5.39 -26.38
C LEU A 76 -12.13 4.72 -27.75
N THR A 77 -12.42 5.52 -28.76
CA THR A 77 -12.55 5.04 -30.14
C THR A 77 -11.17 4.75 -30.76
N PRO A 78 -11.09 3.93 -31.83
CA PRO A 78 -9.83 3.66 -32.50
C PRO A 78 -9.09 4.92 -32.99
N ASP A 79 -9.83 5.94 -33.44
CA ASP A 79 -9.24 7.19 -33.92
C ASP A 79 -8.62 8.01 -32.77
N GLU A 80 -9.29 8.06 -31.62
CA GLU A 80 -8.80 8.69 -30.39
C GLU A 80 -7.53 7.97 -29.87
N VAL A 81 -7.55 6.64 -29.82
CA VAL A 81 -6.37 5.84 -29.45
C VAL A 81 -5.21 6.09 -30.42
N MET A 82 -5.48 6.18 -31.72
CA MET A 82 -4.44 6.47 -32.72
C MET A 82 -3.89 7.89 -32.62
N ALA A 83 -4.70 8.88 -32.22
CA ALA A 83 -4.21 10.23 -31.94
C ALA A 83 -3.18 10.22 -30.81
N MET A 84 -3.48 9.53 -29.71
CA MET A 84 -2.57 9.33 -28.59
C MET A 84 -1.27 8.59 -29.01
N VAL A 85 -1.38 7.52 -29.79
CA VAL A 85 -0.21 6.76 -30.27
C VAL A 85 0.71 7.60 -31.14
N ARG A 86 0.15 8.40 -32.07
CA ARG A 86 0.93 9.33 -32.89
C ARG A 86 1.66 10.34 -32.03
N HIS A 87 1.02 10.83 -30.97
CA HIS A 87 1.65 11.78 -30.08
C HIS A 87 2.79 11.15 -29.26
N ILE A 88 2.61 9.93 -28.75
CA ILE A 88 3.69 9.20 -28.08
C ILE A 88 4.89 9.00 -29.01
N TRP A 89 4.65 8.76 -30.30
CA TRP A 89 5.71 8.65 -31.30
C TRP A 89 6.54 9.94 -31.41
N GLU A 90 5.90 11.11 -31.35
CA GLU A 90 6.58 12.42 -31.33
C GLU A 90 7.44 12.59 -30.07
N LEU A 91 7.00 12.03 -28.94
CA LEU A 91 7.64 12.19 -27.62
C LEU A 91 8.75 11.19 -27.30
N GLN A 92 9.01 10.17 -28.14
CA GLN A 92 9.92 9.05 -27.82
C GLN A 92 11.33 9.44 -27.37
N ARG A 93 11.79 10.66 -27.65
CA ARG A 93 13.13 11.17 -27.30
C ARG A 93 13.09 12.47 -26.51
N ILE A 94 11.92 12.85 -26.02
CA ILE A 94 11.70 14.06 -25.24
C ILE A 94 11.58 13.65 -23.77
N ASN A 95 12.30 14.36 -22.91
CA ASN A 95 12.16 14.22 -21.47
C ASN A 95 11.40 15.41 -20.89
N SER A 96 10.83 15.18 -19.72
CA SER A 96 10.27 16.19 -18.84
C SER A 96 10.76 15.95 -17.43
N TRP A 97 10.68 16.98 -16.59
CA TRP A 97 10.94 16.82 -15.16
C TRP A 97 9.92 15.86 -14.55
N TYR A 98 10.38 14.96 -13.69
CA TYR A 98 9.54 14.00 -12.98
C TYR A 98 9.45 14.42 -11.52
N TYR A 99 8.22 14.67 -11.08
CA TYR A 99 7.91 15.04 -9.70
C TYR A 99 7.01 13.98 -9.09
N PHE A 100 7.22 13.62 -7.82
CA PHE A 100 6.48 12.50 -7.21
C PHE A 100 5.02 12.84 -6.90
N PHE A 101 4.73 14.10 -6.56
CA PHE A 101 3.40 14.48 -6.12
C PHE A 101 2.46 14.89 -7.25
N ASP A 102 2.95 15.54 -8.30
CA ASP A 102 2.17 16.15 -9.39
C ASP A 102 2.50 15.53 -10.75
N GLU A 103 3.53 15.99 -11.49
CA GLU A 103 3.88 15.47 -12.84
C GLU A 103 4.57 14.09 -12.80
N ASN A 104 3.90 13.14 -12.18
CA ASN A 104 4.28 11.73 -12.09
C ASN A 104 3.63 10.90 -13.21
N CYS A 105 3.83 9.57 -13.14
CA CYS A 105 3.26 8.61 -14.07
C CYS A 105 1.75 8.81 -14.33
N SER A 106 0.97 9.11 -13.30
CA SER A 106 -0.48 9.25 -13.39
C SER A 106 -0.90 10.52 -14.12
N TYR A 107 -0.26 11.66 -13.83
CA TYR A 107 -0.51 12.91 -14.56
C TYR A 107 -0.32 12.74 -16.06
N HIS A 108 0.77 12.07 -16.44
CA HIS A 108 1.10 11.82 -17.83
C HIS A 108 0.11 10.87 -18.54
N MET A 109 -0.61 10.01 -17.80
CA MET A 109 -1.71 9.20 -18.36
C MET A 109 -2.99 10.04 -18.57
N LEU A 110 -3.30 10.94 -17.65
CA LEU A 110 -4.41 11.90 -17.82
C LEU A 110 -4.19 12.74 -19.06
N TRP A 111 -2.99 13.32 -19.18
CA TRP A 111 -2.61 14.17 -20.29
C TRP A 111 -2.69 13.45 -21.65
N LEU A 112 -2.17 12.23 -21.74
CA LEU A 112 -2.29 11.43 -22.97
C LEU A 112 -3.74 11.13 -23.34
N THR A 113 -4.60 10.93 -22.35
CA THR A 113 -6.02 10.66 -22.58
C THR A 113 -6.74 11.92 -23.09
N GLU A 114 -6.43 13.11 -22.57
CA GLU A 114 -6.98 14.36 -23.12
C GLU A 114 -6.52 14.62 -24.55
N ILE A 115 -5.32 14.18 -24.93
CA ILE A 115 -4.87 14.21 -26.32
C ILE A 115 -5.66 13.22 -27.18
N ALA A 116 -5.99 12.05 -26.63
CA ALA A 116 -6.85 11.08 -27.30
C ALA A 116 -8.26 11.65 -27.53
N ARG A 117 -8.86 12.25 -26.49
CA ARG A 117 -10.19 12.84 -26.48
C ARG A 117 -10.14 14.27 -25.92
N PRO A 118 -9.99 15.30 -26.78
CA PRO A 118 -9.87 16.69 -26.32
C PRO A 118 -11.09 17.28 -25.61
N SER A 119 -12.21 16.56 -25.56
CA SER A 119 -13.44 17.01 -24.88
C SER A 119 -13.48 16.68 -23.39
N VAL A 120 -12.57 15.86 -22.87
CA VAL A 120 -12.49 15.55 -21.44
C VAL A 120 -11.47 16.45 -20.73
N HIS A 121 -11.71 16.69 -19.45
CA HIS A 121 -10.95 17.64 -18.63
C HIS A 121 -10.33 16.95 -17.40
N LEU A 122 -9.63 15.83 -17.64
CA LEU A 122 -9.13 14.96 -16.58
C LEU A 122 -8.13 15.63 -15.63
N ARG A 123 -7.26 16.51 -16.14
CA ARG A 123 -6.23 17.20 -15.34
C ARG A 123 -6.82 18.34 -14.53
N ASP A 124 -7.96 18.90 -14.92
CA ASP A 124 -8.59 20.04 -14.23
C ASP A 124 -9.11 19.65 -12.83
N HIS A 125 -9.21 18.35 -12.55
CA HIS A 125 -9.52 17.79 -11.23
C HIS A 125 -8.35 17.89 -10.24
N PHE A 126 -7.13 18.21 -10.69
CA PHE A 126 -5.91 18.14 -9.90
C PHE A 126 -5.20 19.49 -9.82
N PHE A 127 -4.93 19.97 -8.60
CA PHE A 127 -4.28 21.25 -8.37
C PHE A 127 -2.86 21.13 -7.80
N TYR A 128 -2.67 20.27 -6.80
CA TYR A 128 -1.44 20.20 -6.01
C TYR A 128 -0.76 18.83 -6.01
N TYR A 129 -1.50 17.78 -6.36
CA TYR A 129 -1.00 16.42 -6.40
C TYR A 129 -1.86 15.59 -7.35
N VAL A 130 -1.31 14.45 -7.80
CA VAL A 130 -1.93 13.48 -8.69
C VAL A 130 -1.60 12.11 -8.15
N ILE A 131 -2.59 11.42 -7.61
CA ILE A 131 -2.40 10.12 -6.96
C ILE A 131 -3.18 9.06 -7.76
N PRO A 132 -2.64 7.84 -7.97
CA PRO A 132 -3.25 6.87 -8.87
C PRO A 132 -4.73 6.56 -8.60
N PRO A 133 -5.18 6.24 -7.36
CA PRO A 133 -6.60 6.15 -7.03
C PRO A 133 -7.46 7.34 -7.48
N ASP A 134 -6.99 8.58 -7.25
CA ASP A 134 -7.73 9.78 -7.63
C ASP A 134 -7.82 9.92 -9.16
N THR A 135 -6.78 9.51 -9.90
CA THR A 135 -6.82 9.54 -11.37
C THR A 135 -7.89 8.61 -11.92
N VAL A 136 -8.04 7.41 -11.36
CA VAL A 136 -9.10 6.47 -11.75
C VAL A 136 -10.48 7.09 -11.53
N ARG A 137 -10.68 7.79 -10.40
CA ARG A 137 -11.93 8.52 -10.14
C ARG A 137 -12.20 9.59 -11.20
N ALA A 138 -11.19 10.37 -11.60
CA ALA A 138 -11.35 11.35 -12.67
C ALA A 138 -11.80 10.71 -14.00
N PHE A 139 -11.26 9.54 -14.35
CA PHE A 139 -11.76 8.78 -15.51
C PHE A 139 -13.22 8.32 -15.34
N GLU A 140 -13.65 7.96 -14.12
CA GLU A 140 -15.05 7.61 -13.84
C GLU A 140 -15.99 8.80 -13.98
N GLU A 141 -15.60 9.95 -13.43
CA GLU A 141 -16.39 11.20 -13.44
C GLU A 141 -16.58 11.75 -14.85
N GLU A 142 -15.57 11.60 -15.71
CA GLU A 142 -15.65 11.93 -17.15
C GLU A 142 -16.32 10.81 -17.99
N ALA A 143 -16.92 9.80 -17.34
CA ALA A 143 -17.62 8.68 -17.95
C ALA A 143 -16.77 7.92 -18.99
N LEU A 144 -15.47 7.76 -18.73
CA LEU A 144 -14.55 7.05 -19.60
C LEU A 144 -14.48 5.54 -19.34
N VAL A 145 -14.78 5.10 -18.11
CA VAL A 145 -14.64 3.70 -17.69
C VAL A 145 -15.85 2.86 -18.09
N GLU A 146 -15.67 1.82 -18.90
CA GLU A 146 -16.72 0.86 -19.28
C GLU A 146 -16.78 -0.36 -18.34
N ALA A 147 -15.61 -0.91 -17.99
CA ALA A 147 -15.51 -2.14 -17.22
C ALA A 147 -14.28 -2.14 -16.32
N LYS A 148 -14.38 -2.87 -15.20
CA LYS A 148 -13.33 -3.00 -14.18
C LYS A 148 -12.96 -4.47 -14.02
N HIS A 149 -11.67 -4.79 -14.10
CA HIS A 149 -11.18 -6.17 -13.98
C HIS A 149 -10.13 -6.28 -12.87
N PHE A 150 -10.34 -7.23 -11.97
CA PHE A 150 -9.35 -7.55 -10.94
C PHE A 150 -8.41 -8.66 -11.42
N ARG A 151 -7.11 -8.43 -11.31
CA ARG A 151 -6.07 -9.44 -11.55
C ARG A 151 -5.28 -9.67 -10.26
N PRO A 152 -5.46 -10.83 -9.60
CA PRO A 152 -4.71 -11.12 -8.39
C PRO A 152 -3.23 -11.38 -8.70
N SER A 153 -2.38 -10.88 -7.81
CA SER A 153 -0.96 -11.20 -7.73
C SER A 153 -0.73 -12.69 -7.47
N LYS A 154 0.50 -13.16 -7.76
CA LYS A 154 0.94 -14.50 -7.36
C LYS A 154 0.83 -14.68 -5.85
N ARG A 155 1.15 -13.63 -5.08
CA ARG A 155 0.98 -13.60 -3.63
C ARG A 155 -0.48 -13.81 -3.21
N THR A 156 -1.42 -13.07 -3.79
CA THR A 156 -2.85 -13.21 -3.47
C THR A 156 -3.39 -14.59 -3.83
N GLN A 157 -2.94 -15.17 -4.95
CA GLN A 157 -3.30 -16.54 -5.33
C GLN A 157 -2.76 -17.58 -4.34
N LEU A 158 -1.49 -17.49 -3.95
CA LEU A 158 -0.87 -18.39 -2.96
C LEU A 158 -1.52 -18.28 -1.58
N LEU A 159 -1.88 -17.07 -1.13
CA LEU A 159 -2.64 -16.88 0.11
C LEU A 159 -4.06 -17.44 0.03
N ALA A 160 -4.70 -17.42 -1.14
CA ALA A 160 -5.99 -18.06 -1.34
C ALA A 160 -5.88 -19.59 -1.22
N TYR A 161 -4.81 -20.19 -1.76
CA TYR A 161 -4.51 -21.61 -1.55
C TYR A 161 -4.23 -21.94 -0.09
N GLU A 162 -3.45 -21.11 0.60
CA GLU A 162 -3.11 -21.30 2.03
C GLU A 162 -4.37 -21.45 2.90
N ARG A 163 -5.42 -20.68 2.61
CA ARG A 163 -6.72 -20.76 3.33
C ARG A 163 -7.49 -22.07 3.12
N HIS A 164 -7.19 -22.82 2.05
CA HIS A 164 -7.89 -24.07 1.68
C HIS A 164 -7.06 -25.33 1.96
N LEU A 165 -5.80 -25.18 2.37
CA LEU A 165 -4.89 -26.30 2.64
C LEU A 165 -4.84 -26.59 4.15
N SER A 166 -4.82 -27.87 4.52
CA SER A 166 -4.49 -28.27 5.89
C SER A 166 -3.00 -28.00 6.19
N PRO A 167 -2.57 -28.09 7.47
CA PRO A 167 -1.14 -28.05 7.81
C PRO A 167 -0.30 -29.09 7.04
N GLN A 168 -0.85 -30.26 6.74
CA GLN A 168 -0.22 -31.28 5.89
C GLN A 168 -0.13 -30.81 4.44
N GLY A 169 -1.19 -30.22 3.90
CA GLY A 169 -1.21 -29.62 2.56
C GLY A 169 -0.20 -28.48 2.41
N ILE A 170 -0.07 -27.59 3.40
CA ILE A 170 0.94 -26.53 3.41
C ILE A 170 2.35 -27.11 3.43
N SER A 171 2.58 -28.15 4.24
CA SER A 171 3.87 -28.84 4.30
C SER A 171 4.20 -29.53 2.98
N ALA A 172 3.20 -30.14 2.34
CA ALA A 172 3.29 -30.71 1.00
C ALA A 172 3.69 -29.65 -0.03
N VAL A 173 3.06 -28.48 -0.06
CA VAL A 173 3.42 -27.38 -0.97
C VAL A 173 4.87 -26.98 -0.80
N LYS A 174 5.33 -26.81 0.45
CA LYS A 174 6.72 -26.44 0.74
C LYS A 174 7.69 -27.49 0.22
N ALA A 175 7.46 -28.77 0.50
CA ALA A 175 8.29 -29.87 0.02
C ALA A 175 8.26 -29.99 -1.53
N LEU A 176 7.10 -29.85 -2.14
CA LEU A 176 6.94 -29.84 -3.60
C LEU A 176 7.63 -28.65 -4.26
N SER A 177 7.79 -27.52 -3.57
CA SER A 177 8.45 -26.35 -4.13
C SER A 177 9.98 -26.43 -4.13
N THR A 178 10.60 -27.35 -3.36
CA THR A 178 12.06 -27.51 -3.33
C THR A 178 12.54 -28.54 -4.36
N THR A 179 13.82 -28.47 -4.71
CA THR A 179 14.47 -29.39 -5.65
C THR A 179 14.90 -30.72 -5.02
N GLU A 180 14.81 -30.84 -3.69
CA GLU A 180 15.40 -31.97 -2.94
C GLU A 180 14.43 -33.14 -2.76
N THR A 181 13.12 -32.90 -2.85
CA THR A 181 12.12 -33.93 -2.57
C THR A 181 11.75 -34.70 -3.84
N ASN A 182 12.17 -35.97 -3.89
CA ASN A 182 11.54 -36.96 -4.78
C ASN A 182 10.09 -37.10 -4.34
N GLY A 183 9.14 -36.65 -5.17
CA GLY A 183 7.72 -36.56 -4.79
C GLY A 183 7.00 -37.88 -4.50
N ALA A 184 7.73 -38.98 -4.28
CA ALA A 184 7.22 -40.24 -3.72
C ALA A 184 6.92 -40.12 -2.20
N GLU A 185 7.57 -39.20 -1.49
CA GLU A 185 7.25 -38.92 -0.07
C GLU A 185 5.87 -38.26 0.09
N LEU A 186 5.36 -37.59 -0.94
CA LEU A 186 4.03 -36.96 -0.90
C LEU A 186 2.87 -37.92 -1.04
N ASP A 187 3.09 -39.07 -1.69
CA ASP A 187 2.08 -40.14 -1.75
C ASP A 187 1.83 -40.77 -0.37
N THR A 188 2.71 -40.50 0.61
CA THR A 188 2.54 -40.93 2.01
C THR A 188 1.67 -39.99 2.83
N LEU A 189 1.43 -38.75 2.36
CA LEU A 189 0.57 -37.80 3.04
C LEU A 189 -0.90 -38.16 2.76
N THR A 190 -1.69 -38.29 3.82
CA THR A 190 -3.13 -38.60 3.72
C THR A 190 -3.92 -37.33 3.35
N LEU A 191 -3.74 -36.84 2.13
CA LEU A 191 -4.50 -35.71 1.59
C LEU A 191 -5.76 -36.20 0.86
N SER A 192 -6.85 -35.44 0.96
CA SER A 192 -7.99 -35.67 0.07
C SER A 192 -7.59 -35.42 -1.39
N LYS A 193 -8.33 -36.00 -2.34
CA LYS A 193 -8.04 -35.78 -3.77
C LYS A 193 -8.08 -34.29 -4.16
N GLN A 194 -9.03 -33.52 -3.61
CA GLN A 194 -9.10 -32.07 -3.87
C GLN A 194 -7.93 -31.32 -3.25
N GLU A 195 -7.55 -31.68 -2.03
CA GLU A 195 -6.42 -31.05 -1.36
C GLU A 195 -5.09 -31.36 -2.04
N HIS A 196 -4.91 -32.57 -2.57
CA HIS A 196 -3.75 -32.91 -3.39
C HIS A 196 -3.71 -32.07 -4.68
N ARG A 197 -4.86 -31.79 -5.30
CA ARG A 197 -4.94 -30.86 -6.44
C ARG A 197 -4.47 -29.45 -6.05
N PHE A 198 -5.00 -28.91 -4.97
CA PHE A 198 -4.60 -27.59 -4.47
C PHE A 198 -3.13 -27.52 -4.07
N ALA A 199 -2.58 -28.57 -3.46
CA ALA A 199 -1.16 -28.61 -3.08
C ALA A 199 -0.24 -28.57 -4.31
N LEU A 200 -0.56 -29.31 -5.38
CA LEU A 200 0.23 -29.28 -6.62
C LEU A 200 0.10 -27.94 -7.36
N GLU A 201 -1.10 -27.37 -7.41
CA GLU A 201 -1.32 -26.03 -8.00
C GLU A 201 -0.57 -24.94 -7.23
N ALA A 202 -0.71 -24.90 -5.91
CA ALA A 202 0.00 -23.95 -5.04
C ALA A 202 1.52 -24.14 -5.11
N ALA A 203 2.02 -25.37 -5.23
CA ALA A 203 3.44 -25.62 -5.42
C ALA A 203 3.93 -25.08 -6.78
N ALA A 204 3.16 -25.25 -7.84
CA ALA A 204 3.51 -24.71 -9.17
C ALA A 204 3.56 -23.17 -9.14
N GLU A 205 2.57 -22.54 -8.50
CA GLU A 205 2.53 -21.09 -8.27
C GLU A 205 3.72 -20.61 -7.42
N LEU A 206 4.10 -21.35 -6.37
CA LEU A 206 5.22 -21.00 -5.49
C LEU A 206 6.57 -21.14 -6.20
N VAL A 207 6.75 -22.17 -7.04
CA VAL A 207 7.95 -22.38 -7.85
C VAL A 207 8.12 -21.27 -8.88
N GLU A 208 7.03 -20.88 -9.55
CA GLU A 208 7.03 -19.74 -10.45
C GLU A 208 7.40 -18.45 -9.71
N TYR A 209 6.78 -18.20 -8.56
CA TYR A 209 7.09 -17.05 -7.71
C TYR A 209 8.57 -16.99 -7.31
N GLN A 210 9.16 -18.11 -6.87
CA GLN A 210 10.58 -18.19 -6.54
C GLN A 210 11.50 -17.91 -7.74
N TYR A 211 11.12 -18.38 -8.93
CA TYR A 211 11.83 -18.07 -10.17
C TYR A 211 11.80 -16.56 -10.49
N ILE A 212 10.63 -15.93 -10.37
CA ILE A 212 10.47 -14.49 -10.63
C ILE A 212 11.29 -13.65 -9.65
N GLU A 213 11.35 -14.06 -8.39
CA GLU A 213 12.16 -13.46 -7.33
C GLU A 213 13.68 -13.71 -7.49
N GLY A 214 14.11 -14.39 -8.56
CA GLY A 214 15.52 -14.71 -8.81
C GLY A 214 16.09 -15.76 -7.87
N LYS A 215 15.25 -16.50 -7.12
CA LYS A 215 15.66 -17.54 -6.16
C LYS A 215 15.88 -18.90 -6.82
N MET A 216 15.56 -19.04 -8.10
CA MET A 216 15.66 -20.30 -8.84
C MET A 216 16.17 -20.05 -10.27
N ALA A 217 17.06 -20.92 -10.77
CA ALA A 217 17.50 -20.89 -12.16
C ALA A 217 16.39 -21.33 -13.12
N LYS A 218 16.39 -20.81 -14.36
CA LYS A 218 15.33 -21.04 -15.35
C LYS A 218 15.14 -22.52 -15.67
N GLU A 219 16.22 -23.27 -15.80
CA GLU A 219 16.22 -24.69 -16.18
C GLU A 219 15.59 -25.54 -15.06
N VAL A 220 15.94 -25.21 -13.80
CA VAL A 220 15.39 -25.85 -12.61
C VAL A 220 13.89 -25.55 -12.48
N TYR A 221 13.52 -24.28 -12.64
CA TYR A 221 12.13 -23.83 -12.67
C TYR A 221 11.32 -24.59 -13.72
N ALA A 222 11.78 -24.62 -14.97
CA ALA A 222 11.05 -25.23 -16.07
C ALA A 222 10.82 -26.73 -15.83
N ALA A 223 11.85 -27.45 -15.37
CA ALA A 223 11.74 -28.88 -15.05
C ALA A 223 10.74 -29.13 -13.91
N ARG A 224 10.85 -28.37 -12.82
CA ARG A 224 10.00 -28.56 -11.64
C ARG A 224 8.54 -28.15 -11.92
N TYR A 225 8.34 -27.04 -12.59
CA TYR A 225 7.01 -26.56 -12.98
C TYR A 225 6.31 -27.58 -13.90
N TYR A 226 7.01 -28.12 -14.89
CA TYR A 226 6.48 -29.18 -15.76
C TYR A 226 6.11 -30.46 -14.99
N GLU A 227 6.96 -30.89 -14.05
CA GLU A 227 6.69 -32.04 -13.20
C GLU A 227 5.41 -31.86 -12.37
N LEU A 228 5.28 -30.72 -11.70
CA LEU A 228 4.12 -30.39 -10.86
C LEU A 228 2.82 -30.36 -11.67
N LEU A 229 2.84 -29.71 -12.84
CA LEU A 229 1.69 -29.66 -13.73
C LEU A 229 1.34 -31.02 -14.31
N SER A 230 2.33 -31.87 -14.62
CA SER A 230 2.10 -33.23 -15.11
C SER A 230 1.39 -34.09 -14.07
N ARG A 231 1.83 -34.04 -12.82
CA ARG A 231 1.16 -34.72 -11.69
C ARG A 231 -0.24 -34.16 -11.47
N ARG A 232 -0.40 -32.83 -11.53
CA ARG A 232 -1.70 -32.18 -11.35
C ARG A 232 -2.69 -32.60 -12.43
N ALA A 233 -2.26 -32.71 -13.68
CA ALA A 233 -3.09 -33.13 -14.80
C ALA A 233 -3.63 -34.56 -14.61
N ALA A 234 -2.82 -35.47 -14.04
CA ALA A 234 -3.22 -36.85 -13.76
C ALA A 234 -4.38 -36.97 -12.75
N LEU A 235 -4.63 -35.96 -11.92
CA LEU A 235 -5.72 -35.95 -10.94
C LEU A 235 -7.09 -35.55 -11.54
N GLY A 236 -7.12 -35.11 -12.81
CA GLY A 236 -8.35 -34.71 -13.52
C GLY A 236 -8.94 -33.37 -13.04
N SER A 237 -10.18 -33.09 -13.45
CA SER A 237 -10.89 -31.85 -13.09
C SER A 237 -11.23 -31.79 -11.61
N GLY A 238 -11.05 -30.62 -11.01
CA GLY A 238 -11.40 -30.34 -9.61
C GLY A 238 -12.00 -28.95 -9.45
N GLU A 239 -12.29 -28.59 -8.21
CA GLU A 239 -12.71 -27.23 -7.87
C GLU A 239 -11.53 -26.27 -8.04
N LEU A 240 -11.82 -25.06 -8.52
CA LEU A 240 -10.85 -23.97 -8.60
C LEU A 240 -10.80 -23.23 -7.26
N VAL A 241 -9.63 -22.72 -6.89
CA VAL A 241 -9.53 -21.85 -5.73
C VAL A 241 -10.28 -20.55 -6.00
N ALA A 242 -11.19 -20.18 -5.12
CA ALA A 242 -11.88 -18.90 -5.22
C ALA A 242 -10.97 -17.79 -4.69
N VAL A 243 -10.65 -16.81 -5.55
CA VAL A 243 -9.93 -15.60 -5.15
C VAL A 243 -10.93 -14.45 -5.10
N SER A 244 -11.30 -14.02 -3.90
CA SER A 244 -12.16 -12.85 -3.73
C SER A 244 -11.44 -11.60 -4.22
N PRO A 245 -12.06 -10.78 -5.08
CA PRO A 245 -11.52 -9.48 -5.43
C PRO A 245 -11.33 -8.61 -4.19
N LYS A 246 -10.21 -7.89 -4.13
CA LYS A 246 -10.00 -6.88 -3.08
C LYS A 246 -10.90 -5.67 -3.31
N ALA A 247 -10.95 -4.74 -2.37
CA ALA A 247 -11.58 -3.46 -2.62
C ALA A 247 -10.88 -2.74 -3.78
N ASN A 248 -11.67 -2.17 -4.69
CA ASN A 248 -11.13 -1.40 -5.80
C ASN A 248 -10.59 -0.05 -5.28
N PRO A 249 -9.38 0.39 -5.71
CA PRO A 249 -8.81 1.70 -5.39
C PRO A 249 -9.72 2.90 -5.66
N ASP A 250 -10.62 2.83 -6.64
CA ASP A 250 -11.59 3.91 -6.90
C ASP A 250 -12.55 4.16 -5.73
N ARG A 251 -12.77 3.14 -4.89
CA ARG A 251 -13.58 3.21 -3.67
C ARG A 251 -12.80 3.72 -2.46
N ALA A 252 -11.50 4.01 -2.58
CA ALA A 252 -10.75 4.64 -1.50
C ALA A 252 -11.40 5.96 -1.08
N HIS A 253 -11.21 6.38 0.17
CA HIS A 253 -11.48 7.77 0.50
C HIS A 253 -10.57 8.69 -0.32
N HIS A 254 -10.92 9.97 -0.40
CA HIS A 254 -10.05 10.93 -1.08
C HIS A 254 -8.75 11.14 -0.30
N SER A 255 -7.69 11.51 -1.01
CA SER A 255 -6.34 11.55 -0.47
C SER A 255 -6.11 12.74 0.48
N ALA A 256 -6.67 13.91 0.20
CA ALA A 256 -6.57 15.04 1.12
C ALA A 256 -7.62 14.92 2.22
N ARG A 257 -7.32 15.48 3.39
CA ARG A 257 -8.18 15.47 4.56
C ARG A 257 -8.10 16.80 5.30
N ILE A 258 -9.26 17.34 5.65
CA ILE A 258 -9.42 18.31 6.75
C ILE A 258 -10.12 17.59 7.89
N ALA A 259 -9.58 17.70 9.10
CA ALA A 259 -10.16 17.14 10.31
C ALA A 259 -10.57 18.27 11.25
N LEU A 260 -11.77 18.18 11.83
CA LEU A 260 -12.24 19.08 12.87
C LEU A 260 -12.66 18.25 14.09
N SER A 261 -11.95 18.41 15.20
CA SER A 261 -12.14 17.57 16.39
C SER A 261 -12.15 18.40 17.66
N GLN A 262 -12.94 18.01 18.64
CA GLN A 262 -12.79 18.49 20.01
C GLN A 262 -11.77 17.62 20.74
N GLY A 263 -10.78 18.24 21.37
CA GLY A 263 -9.83 17.58 22.26
C GLY A 263 -10.20 17.79 23.72
N TRP A 264 -9.96 16.77 24.55
CA TRP A 264 -9.99 16.85 26.00
C TRP A 264 -8.69 16.26 26.53
N PHE A 265 -7.78 17.13 26.92
CA PHE A 265 -6.53 16.79 27.56
C PHE A 265 -6.63 17.18 29.04
N GLU A 266 -5.67 16.79 29.87
CA GLU A 266 -5.76 16.93 31.33
C GLU A 266 -6.08 18.37 31.79
N ASP A 267 -5.35 19.36 31.27
CA ASP A 267 -5.52 20.79 31.63
C ASP A 267 -6.13 21.66 30.53
N ARG A 268 -6.47 21.09 29.37
CA ARG A 268 -6.90 21.87 28.19
C ARG A 268 -7.94 21.15 27.35
N SER A 269 -8.83 21.91 26.71
CA SER A 269 -9.85 21.36 25.82
C SER A 269 -9.85 22.08 24.47
N PRO A 270 -8.80 21.90 23.65
CA PRO A 270 -8.65 22.64 22.41
C PRO A 270 -9.61 22.17 21.33
N LEU A 271 -10.08 23.09 20.50
CA LEU A 271 -10.56 22.77 19.17
C LEU A 271 -9.36 22.42 18.30
N LEU A 272 -9.39 21.26 17.67
CA LEU A 272 -8.31 20.72 16.83
C LEU A 272 -8.70 20.83 15.36
N ILE A 273 -7.82 21.43 14.57
CA ILE A 273 -7.94 21.58 13.12
C ILE A 273 -6.76 20.83 12.49
N GLY A 274 -7.07 19.71 11.84
CA GLY A 274 -6.11 18.89 11.12
C GLY A 274 -6.16 19.16 9.63
N TRP A 275 -5.00 19.15 8.98
CA TRP A 275 -4.89 19.20 7.52
C TRP A 275 -3.81 18.22 7.06
N ARG A 276 -4.20 17.32 6.15
CA ARG A 276 -3.29 16.41 5.44
C ARG A 276 -3.52 16.57 3.94
N PRO A 277 -2.51 16.94 3.15
CA PRO A 277 -2.69 17.16 1.72
C PRO A 277 -2.87 15.88 0.90
N ALA A 278 -2.37 14.73 1.35
CA ALA A 278 -2.38 13.51 0.55
C ALA A 278 -2.29 12.24 1.40
N PHE A 279 -2.69 11.13 0.77
CA PHE A 279 -2.58 9.75 1.27
C PHE A 279 -3.41 9.43 2.54
N HIS A 280 -3.08 8.32 3.19
CA HIS A 280 -3.90 7.55 4.12
C HIS A 280 -3.08 7.13 5.34
N ASP A 281 -3.70 7.14 6.51
CA ASP A 281 -3.10 6.75 7.79
C ASP A 281 -3.57 5.38 8.31
N LEU A 282 -2.82 4.76 9.24
CA LEU A 282 -3.16 3.45 9.79
C LEU A 282 -4.49 3.40 10.58
N ASP A 283 -5.02 4.54 11.04
CA ASP A 283 -6.25 4.62 11.82
C ASP A 283 -7.50 4.77 10.93
N GLU A 284 -7.31 5.03 9.64
CA GLU A 284 -8.35 5.17 8.63
C GLU A 284 -8.71 3.85 7.96
N ASP A 285 -9.93 3.80 7.41
CA ASP A 285 -10.47 2.66 6.68
C ASP A 285 -9.56 2.24 5.51
N ASP A 286 -9.27 0.94 5.43
CA ASP A 286 -8.39 0.38 4.40
C ASP A 286 -9.12 0.10 3.06
N THR A 287 -10.42 0.43 2.92
CA THR A 287 -11.16 0.19 1.67
C THR A 287 -10.45 0.90 0.51
N GLY A 288 -10.05 0.14 -0.51
CA GLY A 288 -9.32 0.66 -1.68
C GLY A 288 -7.82 0.91 -1.44
N HIS A 289 -7.34 0.69 -0.21
CA HIS A 289 -5.94 0.75 0.19
C HIS A 289 -5.40 -0.65 0.55
N LEU A 290 -4.07 -0.76 0.66
CA LEU A 290 -3.44 -1.98 1.17
C LEU A 290 -3.55 -1.98 2.70
N SER A 291 -4.12 -3.04 3.28
CA SER A 291 -4.19 -3.20 4.74
C SER A 291 -2.81 -3.07 5.38
N GLY A 292 -2.72 -2.27 6.45
CA GLY A 292 -1.47 -2.03 7.18
C GLY A 292 -0.45 -1.15 6.43
N ALA A 293 -0.83 -0.53 5.32
CA ALA A 293 -0.02 0.49 4.67
C ALA A 293 -0.39 1.88 5.19
N GLN A 294 0.60 2.78 5.27
CA GLN A 294 0.39 4.19 5.54
C GLN A 294 1.41 5.01 4.78
N ILE A 295 0.96 6.14 4.26
CA ILE A 295 1.80 7.21 3.75
C ILE A 295 1.17 8.49 4.25
N GLU A 296 1.92 9.30 4.97
CA GLU A 296 1.48 10.64 5.37
C GLU A 296 2.57 11.62 4.98
N PHE A 297 2.15 12.74 4.41
CA PHE A 297 3.02 13.84 4.03
C PHE A 297 2.42 15.15 4.55
N LEU A 298 3.22 15.93 5.29
CA LEU A 298 2.82 17.22 5.86
C LEU A 298 1.53 17.20 6.70
N ASP A 299 1.23 16.08 7.38
CA ASP A 299 0.06 15.99 8.26
C ASP A 299 0.22 16.93 9.46
N THR A 300 -0.61 17.97 9.50
CA THR A 300 -0.50 19.10 10.42
C THR A 300 -1.73 19.13 11.33
N LEU A 301 -1.52 19.32 12.63
CA LEU A 301 -2.59 19.46 13.62
C LEU A 301 -2.39 20.75 14.44
N ILE A 302 -3.35 21.66 14.34
CA ILE A 302 -3.38 22.92 15.09
C ILE A 302 -4.43 22.80 16.19
N GLY A 303 -4.07 23.21 17.41
CA GLY A 303 -4.98 23.37 18.53
C GLY A 303 -5.30 24.83 18.77
N VAL A 304 -6.57 25.13 19.04
CA VAL A 304 -7.06 26.45 19.41
C VAL A 304 -7.75 26.34 20.76
N ASP A 305 -7.23 27.05 21.75
CA ASP A 305 -7.75 27.07 23.12
C ASP A 305 -7.85 28.51 23.61
N HIS A 306 -9.08 29.02 23.75
CA HIS A 306 -9.37 30.42 24.05
C HIS A 306 -8.59 31.37 23.12
N ASP A 307 -7.58 32.09 23.64
CA ASP A 307 -6.75 33.05 22.90
C ASP A 307 -5.40 32.46 22.42
N LYS A 308 -5.18 31.15 22.61
CA LYS A 308 -3.91 30.48 22.31
C LYS A 308 -4.04 29.53 21.13
N VAL A 309 -3.19 29.74 20.13
CA VAL A 309 -3.02 28.83 18.99
C VAL A 309 -1.73 28.06 19.17
N THR A 310 -1.80 26.74 19.09
CA THR A 310 -0.67 25.83 19.27
C THR A 310 -0.55 24.87 18.11
N LEU A 311 0.68 24.62 17.67
CA LEU A 311 0.96 23.49 16.79
C LEU A 311 1.06 22.23 17.64
N GLU A 312 0.13 21.29 17.48
CA GLU A 312 0.11 20.02 18.22
C GLU A 312 0.99 18.96 17.53
N LYS A 313 0.95 18.93 16.20
CA LYS A 313 1.69 17.95 15.39
C LYS A 313 2.03 18.56 14.03
N LEU A 314 3.23 18.26 13.53
CA LEU A 314 3.61 18.44 12.13
C LEU A 314 4.43 17.22 11.70
N THR A 315 3.80 16.26 11.04
CA THR A 315 4.48 15.11 10.44
C THR A 315 4.97 15.51 9.06
N VAL A 316 6.29 15.58 8.84
CA VAL A 316 6.83 15.83 7.49
C VAL A 316 6.60 14.61 6.61
N LEU A 317 6.94 13.44 7.15
CA LEU A 317 6.79 12.17 6.45
C LEU A 317 6.55 11.05 7.46
N SER A 318 5.57 10.21 7.20
CA SER A 318 5.41 8.94 7.89
C SER A 318 5.03 7.85 6.91
N LEU A 319 5.69 6.70 7.02
CA LEU A 319 5.45 5.53 6.18
C LEU A 319 5.24 4.32 7.07
N ALA A 320 4.32 3.44 6.72
CA ALA A 320 4.22 2.12 7.34
C ALA A 320 3.89 1.05 6.32
N SER A 321 4.44 -0.14 6.55
CA SER A 321 4.12 -1.37 5.83
C SER A 321 4.06 -2.50 6.85
N ILE A 322 2.90 -2.66 7.48
CA ILE A 322 2.59 -3.69 8.48
C ILE A 322 1.94 -4.87 7.74
N ALA A 323 2.76 -5.68 7.08
CA ALA A 323 2.31 -6.79 6.26
C ALA A 323 2.40 -8.13 7.03
N PRO A 324 1.28 -8.85 7.23
CA PRO A 324 1.28 -10.09 7.99
C PRO A 324 2.15 -11.19 7.37
N VAL A 325 2.84 -11.94 8.23
CA VAL A 325 3.49 -13.19 7.85
C VAL A 325 2.45 -14.29 7.62
N SER A 326 2.78 -15.17 6.68
CA SER A 326 1.96 -16.30 6.26
C SER A 326 2.85 -17.54 6.17
N HIS A 327 2.26 -18.70 5.87
CA HIS A 327 3.04 -19.91 5.71
C HIS A 327 4.00 -19.85 4.53
N PHE A 328 3.67 -19.11 3.46
CA PHE A 328 4.51 -18.97 2.26
C PHE A 328 5.35 -17.68 2.22
N PHE A 329 4.90 -16.60 2.87
CA PHE A 329 5.56 -15.29 2.83
C PHE A 329 5.95 -14.81 4.23
N LYS A 330 7.18 -14.33 4.37
CA LYS A 330 7.71 -13.71 5.60
C LYS A 330 8.12 -12.25 5.33
N PRO A 331 7.16 -11.37 4.98
CA PRO A 331 7.47 -9.95 4.79
C PRO A 331 7.99 -9.34 6.10
N PHE A 332 8.88 -8.37 5.96
CA PHE A 332 9.35 -7.56 7.06
C PHE A 332 8.36 -6.42 7.31
N SER A 333 7.87 -6.28 8.54
CA SER A 333 7.01 -5.16 8.92
C SER A 333 7.87 -4.00 9.40
N TRP A 334 7.58 -2.79 8.93
CA TRP A 334 8.36 -1.61 9.30
C TRP A 334 7.51 -0.35 9.24
N ARG A 335 7.97 0.67 9.94
CA ARG A 335 7.44 2.03 9.84
C ARG A 335 8.52 3.07 10.04
N MET A 336 8.27 4.28 9.61
CA MET A 336 9.07 5.43 10.00
C MET A 336 8.17 6.65 10.18
N LYS A 337 8.61 7.55 11.04
CA LYS A 337 7.99 8.87 11.22
C LYS A 337 9.10 9.88 11.42
N SER A 338 8.96 11.05 10.80
CA SER A 338 9.79 12.22 11.07
C SER A 338 8.91 13.47 11.10
N GLY A 339 9.03 14.26 12.16
CA GLY A 339 8.21 15.44 12.36
C GLY A 339 8.32 16.03 13.76
N TRP A 340 7.39 16.91 14.09
CA TRP A 340 7.29 17.54 15.40
C TRP A 340 6.03 17.09 16.12
N ASP A 341 6.19 16.65 17.37
CA ASP A 341 5.10 16.32 18.26
C ASP A 341 5.17 17.26 19.48
N ARG A 342 4.03 17.81 19.88
CA ARG A 342 3.94 18.54 21.14
C ARG A 342 4.03 17.54 22.27
N GLU A 343 4.99 17.77 23.16
CA GLU A 343 5.21 16.96 24.35
C GLU A 343 3.94 16.95 25.20
N TYR A 344 3.74 15.81 25.86
CA TYR A 344 2.75 15.66 26.90
C TYR A 344 3.29 16.41 28.10
N GLY A 345 2.39 17.12 28.82
CA GLY A 345 2.48 18.12 29.92
C GLY A 345 3.66 19.11 30.01
N GLY A 346 4.72 18.95 29.22
CA GLY A 346 5.63 20.01 28.86
C GLY A 346 5.07 20.65 27.62
N ASP A 347 4.50 21.86 27.71
CA ASP A 347 3.92 22.59 26.57
C ASP A 347 4.99 23.05 25.55
N ARG A 348 5.70 22.08 24.97
CA ARG A 348 6.91 22.22 24.16
C ARG A 348 6.78 21.33 22.94
N LEU A 349 7.34 21.80 21.83
CA LEU A 349 7.36 21.06 20.59
C LEU A 349 8.72 20.41 20.42
N SER A 350 8.76 19.09 20.24
CA SER A 350 10.00 18.34 20.04
C SER A 350 10.00 17.68 18.67
N PHE A 351 11.13 17.77 17.98
CA PHE A 351 11.33 17.04 16.75
C PHE A 351 11.62 15.59 17.08
N VAL A 352 10.94 14.66 16.41
CA VAL A 352 11.04 13.23 16.63
C VAL A 352 11.26 12.55 15.29
N THR A 353 12.25 11.67 15.24
CA THR A 353 12.39 10.69 14.17
C THR A 353 12.42 9.30 14.77
N ARG A 354 11.53 8.43 14.30
CA ARG A 354 11.40 7.06 14.77
C ARG A 354 11.43 6.12 13.58
N VAL A 355 12.17 5.02 13.70
CA VAL A 355 12.21 3.96 12.69
C VAL A 355 11.86 2.66 13.37
N GLY A 356 10.81 2.00 12.91
CA GLY A 356 10.27 0.78 13.47
C GLY A 356 10.51 -0.44 12.57
N ALA A 357 10.81 -1.59 13.19
CA ALA A 357 11.14 -2.83 12.53
C ALA A 357 10.59 -4.03 13.30
N GLY A 358 9.96 -4.99 12.61
CA GLY A 358 9.47 -6.19 13.27
C GLY A 358 8.59 -7.05 12.37
N ALA A 359 7.53 -7.59 12.96
CA ALA A 359 6.66 -8.57 12.31
C ALA A 359 5.20 -8.33 12.65
N SER A 360 4.33 -8.83 11.79
CA SER A 360 2.89 -8.85 12.01
C SER A 360 2.29 -10.19 11.64
N LEU A 361 1.13 -10.48 12.23
CA LEU A 361 0.35 -11.72 12.07
C LEU A 361 -1.10 -11.34 11.81
N GLY A 362 -1.83 -12.21 11.13
CA GLY A 362 -3.23 -11.99 10.77
C GLY A 362 -3.42 -11.81 9.27
N ASP A 363 -4.42 -11.03 8.87
CA ASP A 363 -4.79 -10.78 7.49
C ASP A 363 -5.34 -9.36 7.28
N GLU A 364 -5.99 -9.13 6.14
CA GLU A 364 -6.57 -7.82 5.78
C GLU A 364 -7.80 -7.43 6.63
N GLY A 365 -8.46 -8.40 7.27
CA GLY A 365 -9.60 -8.16 8.16
C GLY A 365 -9.16 -7.87 9.59
N MET A 366 -8.12 -8.55 10.07
CA MET A 366 -7.55 -8.32 11.39
C MET A 366 -6.07 -8.67 11.42
N TYR A 367 -5.24 -7.75 11.89
CA TYR A 367 -3.81 -8.00 12.07
C TYR A 367 -3.29 -7.45 13.39
N GLY A 368 -2.26 -8.09 13.92
CA GLY A 368 -1.48 -7.65 15.07
C GLY A 368 -0.01 -7.55 14.71
N TYR A 369 0.73 -6.66 15.34
CA TYR A 369 2.14 -6.41 15.04
C TYR A 369 2.94 -6.08 16.28
N VAL A 370 4.25 -6.35 16.21
CA VAL A 370 5.24 -5.97 17.20
C VAL A 370 6.44 -5.37 16.48
N LEU A 371 6.92 -4.21 16.95
CA LEU A 371 8.03 -3.48 16.36
C LEU A 371 9.02 -3.07 17.44
N SER A 372 10.32 -3.17 17.14
CA SER A 372 11.35 -2.38 17.84
C SER A 372 11.46 -1.03 17.15
N GLU A 373 11.69 0.03 17.92
CA GLU A 373 11.57 1.39 17.44
C GLU A 373 12.62 2.33 18.07
N PRO A 374 13.87 2.32 17.58
CA PRO A 374 14.79 3.40 17.88
C PRO A 374 14.15 4.76 17.55
N GLU A 375 14.27 5.69 18.51
CA GLU A 375 13.79 7.06 18.39
C GLU A 375 14.93 8.02 18.67
N VAL A 376 15.02 9.06 17.86
CA VAL A 376 15.85 10.24 18.14
C VAL A 376 14.90 11.42 18.34
N ARG A 377 15.04 12.07 19.49
CA ARG A 377 14.32 13.28 19.86
C ARG A 377 15.30 14.45 19.90
N PHE A 378 14.94 15.57 19.26
CA PHE A 378 15.69 16.83 19.32
C PHE A 378 14.79 17.96 19.77
N GLY A 379 15.34 18.91 20.54
CA GLY A 379 14.59 20.03 21.11
C GLY A 379 15.01 20.32 22.54
N PHE A 380 14.05 20.63 23.40
CA PHE A 380 14.32 20.99 24.79
C PHE A 380 14.83 19.82 25.65
N ASN A 381 14.55 18.59 25.25
CA ASN A 381 14.99 17.34 25.88
C ASN A 381 15.50 16.39 24.79
N ALA A 382 16.65 16.72 24.20
CA ALA A 382 17.24 15.89 23.16
C ALA A 382 17.72 14.56 23.78
N ASP A 383 17.32 13.45 23.18
CA ASP A 383 17.61 12.11 23.68
C ASP A 383 17.51 11.09 22.55
N VAL A 384 18.09 9.92 22.79
CA VAL A 384 17.95 8.73 21.94
C VAL A 384 17.36 7.63 22.80
N GLY A 385 16.35 6.96 22.29
CA GLY A 385 15.70 5.87 23.00
C GLY A 385 15.54 4.63 22.13
N LEU A 386 15.42 3.48 22.79
CA LEU A 386 15.01 2.23 22.16
C LEU A 386 13.58 1.91 22.58
N GLY A 387 12.67 1.98 21.62
CA GLY A 387 11.26 1.67 21.79
C GLY A 387 10.89 0.23 21.44
N PHE A 388 9.78 -0.21 22.00
CA PHE A 388 9.04 -1.39 21.56
C PHE A 388 7.56 -1.04 21.52
N SER A 389 6.87 -1.41 20.44
CA SER A 389 5.42 -1.27 20.31
C SER A 389 4.78 -2.58 19.92
N ALA A 390 3.56 -2.78 20.40
CA ALA A 390 2.66 -3.85 20.01
C ALA A 390 1.29 -3.25 19.69
N GLY A 391 0.75 -3.55 18.51
CA GLY A 391 -0.54 -3.03 18.10
C GLY A 391 -1.39 -4.05 17.39
N ALA A 392 -2.67 -3.75 17.23
CA ALA A 392 -3.62 -4.56 16.50
C ALA A 392 -4.69 -3.68 15.85
N ALA A 393 -5.11 -4.04 14.63
CA ALA A 393 -6.18 -3.39 13.92
C ALA A 393 -7.23 -4.40 13.46
N ILE A 394 -8.49 -3.97 13.45
CA ILE A 394 -9.63 -4.74 12.95
C ILE A 394 -10.39 -3.88 11.95
N ASN A 395 -10.54 -4.39 10.72
CA ASN A 395 -11.39 -3.87 9.67
C ASN A 395 -12.74 -4.59 9.73
N TRP A 396 -13.75 -3.95 10.33
CA TRP A 396 -15.07 -4.54 10.58
C TRP A 396 -15.97 -4.65 9.34
N GLY A 397 -15.50 -4.15 8.19
CA GLY A 397 -16.33 -3.88 7.02
C GLY A 397 -17.12 -2.58 7.16
N ASN A 398 -17.91 -2.23 6.14
CA ASN A 398 -18.70 -0.99 6.09
C ASN A 398 -17.90 0.29 6.42
N ARG A 399 -16.61 0.30 6.04
CA ARG A 399 -15.65 1.37 6.32
C ARG A 399 -15.46 1.70 7.79
N MET A 400 -15.50 0.68 8.65
CA MET A 400 -15.29 0.82 10.08
C MET A 400 -14.01 0.11 10.49
N LYS A 401 -13.15 0.82 11.23
CA LYS A 401 -11.85 0.32 11.67
C LYS A 401 -11.59 0.66 13.13
N SER A 402 -11.07 -0.30 13.87
CA SER A 402 -10.51 -0.07 15.20
C SER A 402 -9.03 -0.35 15.17
N HIS A 403 -8.25 0.45 15.87
CA HIS A 403 -6.82 0.23 16.03
C HIS A 403 -6.41 0.51 17.48
N ILE A 404 -5.59 -0.37 18.04
CA ILE A 404 -5.02 -0.26 19.38
C ILE A 404 -3.51 -0.43 19.27
N GLU A 405 -2.76 0.39 20.00
CA GLU A 405 -1.31 0.29 20.09
C GLU A 405 -0.87 0.58 21.52
N ALA A 406 0.05 -0.23 22.04
CA ALA A 406 0.78 0.06 23.25
C ALA A 406 2.28 0.09 22.93
N GLY A 407 3.02 0.99 23.57
CA GLY A 407 4.46 1.08 23.39
C GLY A 407 5.18 1.60 24.62
N HIS A 408 6.46 1.29 24.69
CA HIS A 408 7.35 1.75 25.74
C HIS A 408 8.71 2.10 25.13
N ILE A 409 9.28 3.25 25.52
CA ILE A 409 10.58 3.72 25.05
C ILE A 409 11.49 3.93 26.24
N PHE A 410 12.63 3.24 26.20
CA PHE A 410 13.72 3.41 27.15
C PHE A 410 14.65 4.51 26.63
N TYR A 411 14.77 5.61 27.35
CA TYR A 411 15.65 6.73 26.98
C TYR A 411 17.02 6.60 27.67
N LEU A 412 18.04 7.26 27.11
CA LEU A 412 19.39 7.18 27.69
C LEU A 412 19.54 8.09 28.91
N ASP A 413 19.04 9.33 28.82
CA ASP A 413 19.22 10.35 29.84
C ASP A 413 17.90 10.74 30.54
N GLY A 414 16.79 10.79 29.78
CA GLY A 414 15.47 11.15 30.25
C GLY A 414 14.66 9.98 30.82
N SER A 415 13.51 10.30 31.40
CA SER A 415 12.56 9.29 31.89
C SER A 415 11.95 8.50 30.76
N ASP A 416 11.84 7.19 30.96
CA ASP A 416 11.16 6.27 30.05
C ASP A 416 9.72 6.70 29.79
N ARG A 417 9.22 6.39 28.59
CA ARG A 417 7.87 6.76 28.17
C ARG A 417 7.03 5.54 27.82
N SER A 418 5.90 5.37 28.49
CA SER A 418 4.85 4.44 28.09
C SER A 418 3.74 5.17 27.35
N ARG A 419 3.14 4.52 26.34
CA ARG A 419 1.99 5.03 25.59
C ARG A 419 0.99 3.91 25.34
N VAL A 420 -0.30 4.24 25.44
CA VAL A 420 -1.40 3.43 24.93
C VAL A 420 -2.29 4.31 24.06
N MET A 421 -2.64 3.84 22.87
CA MET A 421 -3.51 4.50 21.92
C MET A 421 -4.65 3.56 21.53
N VAL A 422 -5.86 4.10 21.45
CA VAL A 422 -7.03 3.41 20.91
C VAL A 422 -7.72 4.36 19.96
N SER A 423 -7.99 3.93 18.74
CA SER A 423 -8.73 4.68 17.73
C SER A 423 -9.90 3.86 17.21
N GLN A 424 -10.99 4.56 16.93
CA GLN A 424 -12.19 4.04 16.27
C GLN A 424 -12.59 5.03 15.18
N GLY A 425 -12.60 4.56 13.94
CA GLY A 425 -13.06 5.30 12.77
C GLY A 425 -14.29 4.64 12.16
N TRP A 426 -15.20 5.47 11.64
CA TRP A 426 -16.26 5.05 10.73
C TRP A 426 -16.42 6.09 9.63
N GLN A 427 -16.23 5.69 8.37
CA GLN A 427 -16.48 6.54 7.21
C GLN A 427 -17.87 6.23 6.63
N TRP A 428 -18.77 7.21 6.62
CA TRP A 428 -20.08 7.05 5.98
C TRP A 428 -19.98 7.13 4.45
N SER A 429 -18.90 7.71 3.91
CA SER A 429 -18.62 7.84 2.49
C SER A 429 -17.11 8.02 2.22
N PRO A 430 -16.65 7.90 0.95
CA PRO A 430 -15.28 8.32 0.57
C PRO A 430 -14.91 9.76 0.91
N LEU A 431 -15.90 10.63 1.18
CA LEU A 431 -15.74 12.06 1.41
C LEU A 431 -15.82 12.44 2.89
N GLY A 432 -16.19 11.51 3.78
CA GLY A 432 -16.28 11.86 5.19
C GLY A 432 -16.48 10.71 6.17
N GLY A 433 -15.99 10.92 7.38
CA GLY A 433 -16.07 9.98 8.50
C GLY A 433 -16.03 10.65 9.87
N VAL A 434 -16.41 9.90 10.90
CA VAL A 434 -16.21 10.26 12.31
C VAL A 434 -15.04 9.47 12.84
N GLN A 435 -14.21 10.11 13.67
CA GLN A 435 -13.11 9.46 14.36
C GLN A 435 -13.13 9.81 15.84
N CYS A 436 -12.90 8.80 16.66
CA CYS A 436 -12.73 8.90 18.09
C CYS A 436 -11.39 8.27 18.46
N SER A 437 -10.60 8.93 19.30
CA SER A 437 -9.32 8.38 19.77
C SER A 437 -9.09 8.70 21.24
N TYR A 438 -8.49 7.74 21.93
CA TYR A 438 -7.92 7.88 23.26
C TYR A 438 -6.41 7.65 23.18
N GLU A 439 -5.65 8.45 23.92
CA GLU A 439 -4.22 8.27 24.07
C GLU A 439 -3.82 8.57 25.53
N GLY A 440 -3.26 7.58 26.21
CA GLY A 440 -2.67 7.73 27.54
C GLY A 440 -1.15 7.64 27.45
N ILE A 441 -0.45 8.60 28.03
CA ILE A 441 1.01 8.62 28.10
C ILE A 441 1.46 8.75 29.54
N ASP A 442 2.51 8.03 29.88
CA ASP A 442 3.21 8.12 31.15
C ASP A 442 4.69 8.40 30.88
N GLN A 443 5.13 9.64 31.15
CA GLN A 443 6.51 10.10 31.08
C GLN A 443 6.65 11.25 32.10
N ASP A 444 7.30 11.00 33.23
CA ASP A 444 7.37 11.87 34.43
C ASP A 444 6.03 12.11 35.16
N TYR A 445 4.93 12.23 34.42
CA TYR A 445 3.54 12.20 34.87
C TYR A 445 2.69 11.53 33.81
N ARG A 446 1.47 11.17 34.22
CA ARG A 446 0.48 10.57 33.36
C ARG A 446 -0.45 11.64 32.80
N GLU A 447 -0.59 11.70 31.49
CA GLU A 447 -1.57 12.54 30.78
C GLU A 447 -2.45 11.66 29.90
N ASP A 448 -3.76 11.83 30.00
CA ASP A 448 -4.75 11.17 29.14
C ASP A 448 -5.37 12.21 28.17
N ARG A 449 -5.42 11.87 26.89
CA ARG A 449 -6.00 12.70 25.81
C ARG A 449 -7.12 11.96 25.11
N PHE A 450 -8.29 12.57 25.06
CA PHE A 450 -9.41 12.12 24.26
C PHE A 450 -9.67 13.08 23.11
N LYS A 451 -10.03 12.56 21.93
CA LYS A 451 -10.41 13.35 20.76
C LYS A 451 -11.62 12.73 20.10
N LEU A 452 -12.57 13.57 19.71
CA LEU A 452 -13.73 13.19 18.91
C LEU A 452 -13.93 14.23 17.81
N GLY A 453 -14.06 13.78 16.57
CA GLY A 453 -14.24 14.71 15.47
C GLY A 453 -14.67 14.08 14.16
N VAL A 454 -14.70 14.93 13.15
CA VAL A 454 -15.08 14.60 11.77
C VAL A 454 -13.90 14.79 10.85
N ASN A 455 -13.74 13.86 9.91
CA ASN A 455 -12.80 13.92 8.81
C ASN A 455 -13.59 14.21 7.53
N LEU A 456 -13.14 15.19 6.76
CA LEU A 456 -13.65 15.53 5.43
C LEU A 456 -12.54 15.29 4.41
N TYR A 457 -12.80 14.42 3.46
CA TYR A 457 -11.84 14.02 2.43
C TYR A 457 -12.18 14.69 1.09
N PHE A 458 -11.18 15.12 0.34
CA PHE A 458 -11.36 15.78 -0.96
C PHE A 458 -10.23 15.51 -1.95
#